data_AF-A0A0F9EW81-F1
#
_entry.id   AF-A0A0F9EW81-F1
#
_cell.length_a   1.000
_cell.length_b   1.000
_cell.length_c   1.000
_cell.angle_alpha   90.00
_cell.angle_beta   90.00
_cell.angle_gamma   90.00
#
_symmetry.space_group_name_H-M   'P 1'
#
loop_
_entity.id
_entity.type
_entity.pdbx_description
1 polymer ?
#
loop_
_entity_poly.entity_id
_entity_poly.type
_entity_poly.pdbx_seq_one_letter_code
_entity_poly.pdbx_strand_id
1 'polypeptide(L)' 'MVADARDELTDADVSKAASEGAKRLTPKVVMEILVKIGVECVNDLDQEQRRKFVDELRRETSKLSDTGTEEIPF' A
#
# COMPACT_ATOMS: atom_id res chain seq x y z
N MET A 1 21.00 16.53 19.77
CA MET A 1 19.68 16.93 19.23
C MET A 1 19.16 15.74 18.45
N VAL A 2 18.07 15.14 18.93
CA VAL A 2 17.50 13.90 18.38
C VAL A 2 16.89 14.23 17.02
N ALA A 3 17.15 13.37 16.03
CA ALA A 3 16.71 13.53 14.65
C ALA A 3 15.19 13.49 14.55
N ASP A 4 14.56 14.66 14.52
CA ASP A 4 13.11 14.82 14.34
C ASP A 4 12.83 15.51 13.00
N ALA A 5 13.29 14.87 11.94
CA ALA A 5 13.00 15.28 10.58
C ALA A 5 12.56 14.03 9.81
N ARG A 6 11.28 14.03 9.38
CA ARG A 6 10.66 13.15 8.35
C ARG A 6 9.91 11.91 8.85
N ASP A 7 8.91 12.08 9.72
CA ASP A 7 7.90 11.03 9.94
C ASP A 7 6.62 11.23 9.07
N GLU A 8 6.67 12.18 8.13
CA GLU A 8 5.62 12.43 7.14
C GLU A 8 5.92 11.73 5.81
N LEU A 9 4.92 11.03 5.27
CA LEU A 9 5.01 10.35 3.98
C LEU A 9 4.87 11.37 2.86
N THR A 10 5.88 11.46 2.00
CA THR A 10 5.85 12.35 0.84
C THR A 10 5.02 11.75 -0.30
N ASP A 11 4.60 12.59 -1.26
CA ASP A 11 3.87 12.12 -2.46
C ASP A 11 4.67 11.05 -3.21
N ALA A 12 6.00 11.17 -3.20
CA ALA A 12 6.91 10.21 -3.80
C ALA A 12 6.88 8.85 -3.08
N ASP A 13 6.81 8.86 -1.74
CA ASP A 13 6.72 7.62 -0.94
C ASP A 13 5.40 6.90 -1.21
N VAL A 14 4.29 7.65 -1.24
CA VAL A 14 2.95 7.11 -1.52
C VAL A 14 2.87 6.57 -2.94
N SER A 15 3.35 7.32 -3.92
CA SER A 15 3.37 6.89 -5.33
C SER A 15 4.24 5.66 -5.55
N LYS A 16 5.38 5.58 -4.86
CA LYS A 16 6.26 4.41 -4.88
C LYS A 16 5.56 3.19 -4.27
N ALA A 17 4.93 3.34 -3.10
CA ALA A 17 4.19 2.26 -2.46
C ALA A 17 3.02 1.78 -3.31
N ALA A 18 2.25 2.70 -3.91
CA ALA A 18 1.17 2.35 -4.84
C ALA A 18 1.70 1.58 -6.05
N SER A 19 2.82 2.00 -6.62
CA SER A 19 3.43 1.36 -7.79
C SER A 19 4.02 -0.02 -7.45
N GLU A 20 4.68 -0.17 -6.31
CA GLU A 20 5.20 -1.46 -5.84
C GLU A 20 4.08 -2.41 -5.47
N GLY A 21 3.04 -1.88 -4.81
CA GLY A 21 1.78 -2.56 -4.55
C GLY A 21 1.15 -3.04 -5.86
N ALA A 22 0.93 -2.17 -6.84
CA ALA A 22 0.33 -2.51 -8.14
C ALA A 22 1.16 -3.48 -9.01
N LYS A 23 2.45 -3.66 -8.72
CA LYS A 23 3.28 -4.71 -9.38
C LYS A 23 3.04 -6.10 -8.79
N ARG A 24 2.65 -6.17 -7.52
CA ARG A 24 2.45 -7.42 -6.76
C ARG A 24 0.97 -7.75 -6.57
N LEU A 25 0.15 -6.72 -6.49
CA LEU A 25 -1.31 -6.70 -6.40
C LEU A 25 -1.85 -6.25 -7.75
N THR A 26 -3.06 -6.68 -8.11
CA THR A 26 -3.71 -6.12 -9.30
C THR A 26 -4.10 -4.65 -9.06
N PRO A 27 -4.13 -3.79 -10.09
CA PRO A 27 -4.59 -2.40 -9.96
C PRO A 27 -5.97 -2.27 -9.28
N LYS A 28 -6.83 -3.28 -9.45
CA LYS A 28 -8.14 -3.37 -8.80
C LYS A 28 -8.03 -3.38 -7.27
N VAL A 29 -7.10 -4.15 -6.70
CA VAL A 29 -6.91 -4.22 -5.24
C VAL A 29 -6.41 -2.88 -4.69
N VAL A 30 -5.52 -2.20 -5.41
CA VAL A 30 -5.03 -0.87 -5.02
C VAL A 30 -6.18 0.14 -4.99
N MET A 31 -7.06 0.13 -6.00
CA MET A 31 -8.26 0.96 -6.03
C MET A 31 -9.24 0.62 -4.91
N GLU A 32 -9.45 -0.67 -4.59
CA GLU A 32 -10.31 -1.08 -3.48
C GLU A 32 -9.79 -0.57 -2.13
N ILE A 33 -8.47 -0.50 -1.93
CA ILE A 33 -7.86 0.09 -0.73
C ILE A 33 -8.13 1.60 -0.65
N LEU A 34 -8.00 2.33 -1.77
CA LEU A 34 -8.31 3.77 -1.82
C LEU A 34 -9.77 4.04 -1.48
N VAL A 35 -10.70 3.26 -2.05
CA VAL A 35 -12.13 3.35 -1.77
C VAL A 35 -12.43 3.07 -0.29
N LYS A 36 -11.78 2.08 0.34
CA LYS A 36 -11.92 1.80 1.77
C LYS A 36 -11.46 2.96 2.66
N ILE A 37 -10.48 3.73 2.20
CA ILE A 37 -9.95 4.91 2.91
C ILE A 37 -10.81 6.16 2.62
N GLY A 38 -11.75 6.06 1.68
CA GLY A 38 -12.69 7.14 1.33
C GLY A 38 -12.12 8.15 0.34
N VAL A 39 -11.10 7.78 -0.43
CA VAL A 39 -10.49 8.63 -1.45
C VAL A 39 -10.56 7.99 -2.83
N GLU A 40 -10.61 8.82 -3.88
CA GLU A 40 -10.60 8.34 -5.26
C GLU A 40 -9.18 8.25 -5.83
N CYS A 41 -8.28 9.14 -5.40
CA CYS A 41 -6.90 9.20 -5.89
C CYS A 41 -5.88 9.22 -4.75
N VAL A 42 -4.68 8.67 -5.01
CA VAL A 42 -3.55 8.69 -4.06
C VAL A 42 -3.08 10.09 -3.69
N ASN A 43 -3.31 11.07 -4.57
CA ASN A 43 -2.93 12.47 -4.34
C ASN A 43 -3.84 13.16 -3.31
N ASP A 44 -5.05 12.63 -3.09
CA ASP A 44 -6.03 13.20 -2.17
C ASP A 44 -5.84 12.69 -0.74
N LEU A 45 -4.87 11.79 -0.51
CA LEU A 45 -4.56 11.25 0.80
C LEU A 45 -3.90 12.32 1.68
N ASP A 46 -4.49 12.60 2.84
CA ASP A 46 -3.82 13.32 3.93
C ASP A 46 -2.74 12.44 4.62
N GLN A 47 -1.96 13.01 5.54
CA GLN A 47 -0.87 12.27 6.19
C GLN A 47 -1.33 11.01 6.95
N GLU A 48 -2.50 11.03 7.58
CA GLU A 48 -3.02 9.88 8.31
C GLU A 48 -3.48 8.78 7.34
N GLN A 49 -4.18 9.19 6.27
CA GLN A 49 -4.67 8.32 5.22
C GLN A 49 -3.53 7.70 4.41
N ARG A 50 -2.44 8.44 4.17
CA ARG A 50 -1.21 7.93 3.53
C ARG A 50 -0.63 6.77 4.31
N ARG A 51 -0.56 6.89 5.64
CA ARG A 51 -0.07 5.83 6.51
C ARG A 51 -0.95 4.58 6.42
N LYS A 52 -2.26 4.76 6.56
CA LYS A 52 -3.25 3.68 6.41
C LYS A 52 -3.16 2.99 5.06
N PHE A 53 -3.00 3.76 3.98
CA PHE A 53 -2.86 3.23 2.62
C PHE A 53 -1.61 2.36 2.45
N VAL A 54 -0.46 2.85 2.92
CA VAL A 54 0.80 2.11 2.85
C VAL A 54 0.77 0.84 3.70
N ASP A 55 0.20 0.91 4.91
CA ASP A 55 0.07 -0.25 5.80
C ASP A 55 -0.85 -1.32 5.22
N GLU A 56 -1.98 -0.95 4.64
CA GLU A 56 -2.92 -1.89 4.02
C GLU A 56 -2.34 -2.51 2.75
N LEU A 57 -1.62 -1.73 1.93
CA LEU A 57 -0.88 -2.27 0.78
C LEU A 57 0.13 -3.34 1.18
N ARG A 58 0.88 -3.10 2.26
CA ARG A 58 1.84 -4.07 2.80
C ARG A 58 1.14 -5.34 3.27
N ARG A 59 0.04 -5.19 4.01
CA ARG A 59 -0.77 -6.32 4.48
C ARG A 59 -1.27 -7.18 3.33
N GLU A 60 -1.86 -6.57 2.30
CA GLU A 60 -2.37 -7.31 1.13
C GLU A 60 -1.23 -7.98 0.34
N THR A 61 -0.09 -7.31 0.21
CA THR A 61 1.10 -7.87 -0.45
C THR A 61 1.68 -9.06 0.32
N SER A 62 1.70 -9.00 1.64
CA SER A 62 2.13 -10.12 2.50
C SER A 62 1.19 -11.32 2.40
N LYS A 63 -0.14 -11.11 2.36
CA LYS A 63 -1.10 -12.21 2.15
C LYS A 63 -0.85 -12.97 0.85
N LEU A 64 -0.55 -12.25 -0.24
CA LEU A 64 -0.20 -12.87 -1.52
C LEU A 64 1.11 -13.67 -1.47
N SER A 65 2.03 -13.29 -0.59
CA SER A 65 3.30 -13.99 -0.41
C SER A 65 3.12 -15.30 0.40
N ASP A 66 2.15 -15.34 1.31
CA ASP A 66 1.80 -16.56 2.09
C ASP A 66 0.99 -17.59 1.28
N THR A 67 0.26 -17.18 0.24
CA THR A 67 -0.45 -18.09 -0.68
C THR A 67 0.45 -18.76 -1.74
N GLY A 68 1.77 -18.67 -1.60
CA GLY A 68 2.77 -19.11 -2.59
C GLY A 68 3.24 -20.57 -2.50
N THR A 69 2.70 -21.40 -1.60
CA THR A 69 3.08 -22.82 -1.47
C THR A 69 1.88 -23.72 -1.15
N GLU A 70 0.86 -23.74 -2.01
CA GLU A 70 0.09 -24.99 -2.17
C GLU A 70 0.70 -25.74 -3.35
N GLU A 71 1.58 -26.69 -3.02
CA GLU A 71 2.01 -27.74 -3.95
C GLU A 71 0.76 -28.42 -4.50
N ILE A 72 0.57 -28.37 -5.82
CA ILE A 72 -0.49 -29.11 -6.51
C ILE A 72 -0.04 -30.58 -6.52
N PRO A 73 -0.69 -31.50 -5.79
CA PRO A 73 -0.39 -32.92 -5.98
C PRO A 73 -0.95 -33.36 -7.34
N PHE A 74 -0.06 -33.84 -8.22
CA PHE A 74 -0.43 -34.61 -9.40
C PHE A 74 -0.84 -36.03 -9.02
#